data_AF-A0A3N4I3P8-F1
#
_entry.id   AF-A0A3N4I3P8-F1
#
_cell.length_a   1.000
_cell.length_b   1.000
_cell.length_c   1.000
_cell.angle_alpha   90.00
_cell.angle_beta   90.00
_cell.angle_gamma   90.00
#
_symmetry.space_group_name_H-M   'P 1'
#
loop_
_entity.id
_entity.type
_entity.pdbx_description
1 polymer ?
#
loop_
_entity_poly.entity_id
_entity_poly.type
_entity_poly.pdbx_seq_one_letter_code
_entity_poly.pdbx_strand_id
1 'polypeptide(L)'
;MGALTQLLRRRKFPYRIVSVLSVFVGVYWFLQLPTNEHSRGTYMSENALMPGQVHTYFGGTESMIFRAYHHEVEALENATSTRRVEMLGKIMKDNGLEVGRQKYTYEASGEVYKGENVYSILQAPRGDATEAIVLCAGWRNAEGELNKAGVALTLSLGRYLKRWSLWSKDIIFLITEDSRAGPQAWVDAYHDMQSTSVEPLPVKSGVIQGAVAIDYPHKNFRAYHLMYDGINGQLPNLDLINSLIKIADNQMHVDVKLQEMWDHTDSYKDRLRTMARGMVNQALGHSSGAHSSFIPYHIDAITIQMTGENGWYNEVTIGRTLESICRSLNNLLEHFHQSFFFYLLMHPHRFVSIGTYLPSAMLIAINFTITAIGLWLESGQPKDKKEKDKNPKPEITESEKAALDTSVESSNKTTEIATPSNDEPLIVERQLLLPVTIVVAIHALGFLPLYLFNNLDKAALTPVFYAFTVFSSLLPPVISLALRPLAPTAQTFTLIKSFSLLLLGLFLSTLATINFSLSFVIGLLSVPFTFTRFLKAGIFERILFWGVIQVLSPMMALELVAKYWGLPVGDILMEAAFGWKVWGMWTQVVVFGVWWPAWIAAQVGVWSPLSGVQRD
;
A
#
# COMPACT_ATOMS: atom_id res chain seq x y z
N MET A 1 -0.31 13.24 33.04
CA MET A 1 0.18 11.84 33.07
C MET A 1 -0.21 11.08 34.34
N GLY A 2 -0.04 11.59 35.56
CA GLY A 2 -0.28 10.84 36.81
C GLY A 2 -1.69 10.26 37.03
N ALA A 3 -2.75 10.94 36.57
CA ALA A 3 -4.13 10.44 36.69
C ALA A 3 -4.38 9.20 35.81
N LEU A 4 -3.85 9.18 34.58
CA LEU A 4 -3.94 8.03 33.68
C LEU A 4 -3.16 6.83 34.24
N THR A 5 -1.97 7.08 34.80
CA THR A 5 -1.18 6.03 35.45
C THR A 5 -1.86 5.46 36.69
N GLN A 6 -2.54 6.30 37.51
CA GLN A 6 -3.33 5.84 38.65
C GLN A 6 -4.59 5.06 38.25
N LEU A 7 -5.27 5.47 37.17
CA LEU A 7 -6.45 4.79 36.62
C LEU A 7 -6.09 3.43 36.00
N LEU A 8 -4.94 3.36 35.31
CA LEU A 8 -4.37 2.12 34.75
C LEU A 8 -3.90 1.15 35.85
N ARG A 9 -3.46 1.67 37.01
CA ARG A 9 -2.97 0.88 38.16
C ARG A 9 -4.10 0.20 38.95
N ARG A 10 -5.31 0.76 38.93
CA ARG A 10 -6.50 0.15 39.56
C ARG A 10 -7.13 -0.88 38.60
N ARG A 11 -6.71 -2.15 38.68
CA ARG A 11 -7.36 -3.46 38.36
C ARG A 11 -8.55 -3.60 37.37
N LYS A 12 -8.96 -2.57 36.65
CA LYS A 12 -10.25 -2.45 35.94
C LYS A 12 -10.12 -1.73 34.59
N PHE A 13 -8.92 -1.42 34.07
CA PHE A 13 -8.84 -0.87 32.72
C PHE A 13 -9.25 -1.95 31.70
N PRO A 14 -10.43 -1.84 31.06
CA PRO A 14 -10.96 -2.90 30.23
C PRO A 14 -10.35 -2.79 28.83
N TYR A 15 -9.02 -2.85 28.73
CA TYR A 15 -8.27 -2.63 27.47
C TYR A 15 -8.77 -3.51 26.33
N ARG A 16 -9.27 -4.72 26.63
CA ARG A 16 -9.88 -5.62 25.64
C ARG A 16 -11.17 -5.06 25.06
N ILE A 17 -12.03 -4.49 25.90
CA ILE A 17 -13.29 -3.86 25.46
C ILE A 17 -12.95 -2.64 24.61
N VAL A 18 -12.02 -1.80 25.06
CA VAL A 18 -11.57 -0.63 24.30
C VAL A 18 -10.99 -1.04 22.94
N SER A 19 -10.14 -2.07 22.91
CA SER A 19 -9.55 -2.60 21.68
C SER A 19 -10.62 -3.11 20.69
N VAL A 20 -11.59 -3.89 21.17
CA VAL A 20 -12.73 -4.36 20.37
C VAL A 20 -13.53 -3.18 19.82
N LEU A 21 -13.85 -2.19 20.67
CA LEU A 21 -14.57 -0.99 20.27
C LEU A 21 -13.79 -0.20 19.21
N SER A 22 -12.47 -0.03 19.37
CA SER A 22 -11.63 0.65 18.37
C SER A 22 -11.71 -0.03 17.00
N VAL A 23 -11.66 -1.36 16.94
CA VAL A 23 -11.80 -2.09 15.67
C VAL A 23 -13.18 -1.89 15.07
N PHE A 24 -14.25 -2.04 15.86
CA PHE A 24 -15.62 -1.86 15.36
C PHE A 24 -15.87 -0.44 14.87
N VAL A 25 -15.42 0.58 15.62
CA VAL A 25 -15.56 1.98 15.21
C VAL A 25 -14.73 2.25 13.95
N GLY A 26 -13.51 1.69 13.84
CA GLY A 26 -12.69 1.81 12.62
C GLY A 26 -13.38 1.23 11.39
N VAL A 27 -13.88 -0.01 11.48
CA VAL A 27 -14.61 -0.66 10.37
C VAL A 27 -15.91 0.07 10.05
N TYR A 28 -16.67 0.50 11.07
CA TYR A 28 -17.88 1.28 10.86
C TYR A 28 -17.57 2.60 10.15
N TRP A 29 -16.53 3.31 10.58
CA TRP A 29 -16.08 4.56 9.96
C TRP A 29 -15.73 4.37 8.48
N PHE A 30 -15.02 3.28 8.15
CA PHE A 30 -14.75 2.91 6.76
C PHE A 30 -16.01 2.76 5.92
N LEU A 31 -17.02 2.04 6.44
CA LEU A 31 -18.29 1.82 5.77
C LEU A 31 -19.12 3.11 5.61
N GLN A 32 -18.85 4.14 6.42
CA GLN A 32 -19.51 5.45 6.28
C GLN A 32 -18.88 6.34 5.20
N LEU A 33 -17.64 6.08 4.77
CA LEU A 33 -16.94 6.93 3.78
C LEU A 33 -17.69 7.13 2.45
N PRO A 34 -18.37 6.12 1.86
CA PRO A 34 -19.10 6.30 0.59
C PRO A 34 -20.38 7.15 0.68
N THR A 35 -20.82 7.51 1.89
CA THR A 35 -22.01 8.34 2.11
C THR A 35 -21.79 9.77 1.64
N ASN A 36 -22.89 10.47 1.30
CA ASN A 36 -22.80 11.83 0.77
C ASN A 36 -22.23 12.86 1.76
N GLU A 37 -22.37 12.60 3.06
CA GLU A 37 -21.91 13.48 4.14
C GLU A 37 -20.39 13.43 4.33
N HIS A 38 -19.78 12.26 4.10
CA HIS A 38 -18.36 12.01 4.34
C HIS A 38 -17.51 12.09 3.07
N SER A 39 -18.13 12.27 1.91
CA SER A 39 -17.45 12.39 0.62
C SER A 39 -17.74 13.73 -0.03
N ARG A 40 -16.77 14.25 -0.79
CA ARG A 40 -16.82 15.58 -1.41
C ARG A 40 -16.90 15.46 -2.92
N GLY A 41 -17.58 16.42 -3.55
CA GLY A 41 -17.52 16.59 -4.99
C GLY A 41 -16.10 16.98 -5.42
N THR A 42 -15.65 16.51 -6.59
CA THR A 42 -14.37 16.94 -7.15
C THR A 42 -14.42 18.38 -7.61
N TYR A 43 -13.32 19.11 -7.45
CA TYR A 43 -13.18 20.50 -7.85
C TYR A 43 -11.75 20.76 -8.34
N MET A 44 -11.50 21.94 -8.92
CA MET A 44 -10.14 22.36 -9.28
C MET A 44 -9.59 23.25 -8.20
N SER A 45 -8.45 22.87 -7.64
CA SER A 45 -7.76 23.68 -6.64
C SER A 45 -6.83 24.69 -7.33
N GLU A 46 -6.16 24.25 -8.39
CA GLU A 46 -5.28 25.07 -9.21
C GLU A 46 -6.06 25.80 -10.30
N ASN A 47 -6.07 27.13 -10.22
CA ASN A 47 -6.79 27.98 -11.16
C ASN A 47 -6.06 28.07 -12.51
N ALA A 48 -4.73 27.92 -12.52
CA ALA A 48 -3.92 28.05 -13.74
C ALA A 48 -4.21 26.96 -14.78
N LEU A 49 -4.68 25.77 -14.35
CA LEU A 49 -4.94 24.64 -15.23
C LEU A 49 -6.02 24.93 -16.29
N MET A 50 -7.04 25.73 -15.93
CA MET A 50 -8.13 26.14 -16.82
C MET A 50 -8.62 25.02 -17.78
N PRO A 51 -8.94 23.81 -17.27
CA PRO A 51 -9.20 22.66 -18.12
C PRO A 51 -10.45 22.88 -18.98
N GLY A 52 -10.32 22.58 -20.27
CA GLY A 52 -11.42 22.64 -21.22
C GLY A 52 -11.86 24.07 -21.61
N GLN A 53 -11.08 25.11 -21.29
CA GLN A 53 -11.42 26.48 -21.66
C GLN A 53 -10.97 26.88 -23.08
N VAL A 54 -10.06 26.11 -23.69
CA VAL A 54 -9.49 26.43 -25.01
C VAL A 54 -10.07 25.52 -26.08
N HIS A 55 -10.41 26.09 -27.24
CA HIS A 55 -10.79 25.32 -28.41
C HIS A 55 -9.61 24.50 -28.93
N THR A 56 -9.86 23.22 -29.17
CA THR A 56 -8.90 22.28 -29.73
C THR A 56 -9.14 22.12 -31.23
N TYR A 57 -8.04 22.02 -31.98
CA TYR A 57 -8.09 22.04 -33.45
C TYR A 57 -7.63 20.73 -34.09
N PHE A 58 -7.27 19.73 -33.27
CA PHE A 58 -7.04 18.38 -33.76
C PHE A 58 -8.32 17.87 -34.45
N GLY A 59 -8.23 17.53 -35.75
CA GLY A 59 -9.41 17.40 -36.61
C GLY A 59 -9.17 16.54 -37.86
N GLY A 60 -9.97 16.78 -38.92
CA GLY A 60 -10.03 15.90 -40.09
C GLY A 60 -8.69 15.66 -40.81
N THR A 61 -7.87 16.69 -40.99
CA THR A 61 -6.52 16.54 -41.58
C THR A 61 -5.63 15.65 -40.72
N GLU A 62 -5.71 15.81 -39.39
CA GLU A 62 -4.94 15.01 -38.45
C GLU A 62 -5.41 13.56 -38.40
N SER A 63 -6.72 13.31 -38.56
CA SER A 63 -7.27 11.96 -38.73
C SER A 63 -6.68 11.25 -39.96
N MET A 64 -6.47 11.95 -41.09
CA MET A 64 -5.83 11.35 -42.26
C MET A 64 -4.37 10.99 -42.01
N ILE A 65 -3.61 11.89 -41.36
CA ILE A 65 -2.22 11.65 -40.98
C ILE A 65 -2.13 10.49 -39.99
N PHE A 66 -3.03 10.45 -39.01
CA PHE A 66 -3.15 9.36 -38.05
C PHE A 66 -3.38 8.02 -38.74
N ARG A 67 -4.29 7.94 -39.71
CA ARG A 67 -4.53 6.70 -40.46
C ARG A 67 -3.28 6.24 -41.20
N ALA A 68 -2.51 7.16 -41.79
CA ALA A 68 -1.24 6.83 -42.44
C ALA A 68 -0.23 6.24 -41.44
N TYR A 69 0.01 6.92 -40.30
CA TYR A 69 0.91 6.40 -39.27
C TYR A 69 0.41 5.11 -38.63
N HIS A 70 -0.91 4.93 -38.48
CA HIS A 70 -1.47 3.67 -38.02
C HIS A 70 -1.12 2.53 -38.97
N HIS A 71 -1.21 2.73 -40.29
CA HIS A 71 -0.81 1.71 -41.26
C HIS A 71 0.71 1.43 -41.22
N GLU A 72 1.54 2.44 -41.01
CA GLU A 72 2.99 2.26 -40.85
C GLU A 72 3.33 1.48 -39.57
N VAL A 73 2.68 1.82 -38.45
CA VAL A 73 2.83 1.11 -37.16
C VAL A 73 2.35 -0.33 -37.27
N GLU A 74 1.22 -0.57 -37.94
CA GLU A 74 0.69 -1.92 -38.18
C GLU A 74 1.64 -2.76 -39.06
N ALA A 75 2.28 -2.15 -40.07
CA ALA A 75 3.30 -2.82 -40.88
C ALA A 75 4.57 -3.20 -40.08
N LEU A 76 4.79 -2.57 -38.93
CA LEU A 76 5.93 -2.82 -38.05
C LEU A 76 5.63 -3.84 -36.94
N GLU A 77 4.42 -4.40 -36.86
CA GLU A 77 4.02 -5.37 -35.83
C GLU A 77 5.01 -6.54 -35.68
N ASN A 78 5.39 -7.14 -36.81
CA ASN A 78 6.29 -8.29 -36.88
C ASN A 78 7.78 -7.92 -37.05
N ALA A 79 8.11 -6.63 -37.01
CA ALA A 79 9.49 -6.19 -37.16
C ALA A 79 10.29 -6.37 -35.85
N THR A 80 11.62 -6.49 -35.97
CA THR A 80 12.52 -6.54 -34.81
C THR A 80 12.45 -5.22 -34.02
N SER A 81 12.64 -5.26 -32.69
CA SER A 81 12.58 -4.05 -31.83
C SER A 81 13.50 -2.92 -32.34
N THR A 82 14.72 -3.25 -32.75
CA THR A 82 15.66 -2.29 -33.34
C THR A 82 15.14 -1.66 -34.64
N ARG A 83 14.52 -2.46 -35.53
CA ARG A 83 13.96 -1.93 -36.78
C ARG A 83 12.75 -1.02 -36.52
N ARG A 84 11.92 -1.37 -35.53
CA ARG A 84 10.78 -0.53 -35.12
C ARG A 84 11.27 0.80 -34.60
N VAL A 85 12.19 0.80 -33.64
CA VAL A 85 12.79 2.02 -33.07
C VAL A 85 13.46 2.87 -34.15
N GLU A 86 14.16 2.24 -35.09
CA GLU A 86 14.77 2.95 -36.20
C GLU A 86 13.74 3.68 -37.07
N MET A 87 12.65 2.99 -37.43
CA MET A 87 11.60 3.55 -38.28
C MET A 87 10.79 4.62 -37.55
N LEU A 88 10.39 4.38 -36.30
CA LEU A 88 9.70 5.36 -35.46
C LEU A 88 10.54 6.62 -35.25
N GLY A 89 11.82 6.45 -34.94
CA GLY A 89 12.77 7.55 -34.83
C GLY A 89 12.97 8.28 -36.16
N LYS A 90 12.96 7.57 -37.29
CA LYS A 90 12.99 8.21 -38.61
C LYS A 90 11.75 9.08 -38.85
N ILE A 91 10.54 8.58 -38.55
CA ILE A 91 9.29 9.35 -38.68
C ILE A 91 9.34 10.63 -37.83
N MET A 92 9.79 10.54 -36.57
CA MET A 92 9.93 11.72 -35.70
C MET A 92 10.96 12.71 -36.26
N LYS A 93 12.10 12.22 -36.75
CA LYS A 93 13.17 13.03 -37.35
C LYS A 93 12.76 13.67 -38.67
N ASP A 94 12.00 12.99 -39.51
CA ASP A 94 11.47 13.51 -40.79
C ASP A 94 10.42 14.60 -40.54
N ASN A 95 9.71 14.55 -39.42
CA ASN A 95 8.88 15.65 -38.92
C ASN A 95 9.72 16.76 -38.24
N GLY A 96 11.04 16.63 -38.19
CA GLY A 96 12.03 17.57 -37.65
C GLY A 96 12.01 17.70 -36.13
N LEU A 97 11.66 16.63 -35.41
CA LEU A 97 11.85 16.55 -33.96
C LEU A 97 13.25 16.01 -33.67
N GLU A 98 13.82 16.40 -32.54
CA GLU A 98 15.08 15.82 -32.05
C GLU A 98 14.80 14.44 -31.46
N VAL A 99 15.57 13.41 -31.84
CA VAL A 99 15.26 12.02 -31.50
C VAL A 99 16.38 11.41 -30.67
N GLY A 100 16.02 10.82 -29.53
CA GLY A 100 16.87 9.99 -28.70
C GLY A 100 16.43 8.54 -28.71
N ARG A 101 17.39 7.64 -28.47
CA ARG A 101 17.17 6.20 -28.30
C ARG A 101 17.89 5.74 -27.05
N GLN A 102 17.36 4.71 -26.40
CA GLN A 102 17.91 4.17 -25.18
C GLN A 102 17.67 2.67 -25.11
N LYS A 103 18.74 1.87 -24.99
CA LYS A 103 18.61 0.45 -24.68
C LYS A 103 18.63 0.21 -23.18
N TYR A 104 17.87 -0.77 -22.75
CA TYR A 104 17.83 -1.18 -21.36
C TYR A 104 17.72 -2.69 -21.24
N THR A 105 18.19 -3.22 -20.11
CA THR A 105 18.01 -4.62 -19.73
C THR A 105 17.85 -4.70 -18.22
N TYR A 106 16.76 -5.33 -17.77
CA TYR A 106 16.54 -5.71 -16.38
C TYR A 106 16.49 -7.23 -16.25
N GLU A 107 16.87 -7.73 -15.08
CA GLU A 107 16.82 -9.15 -14.75
C GLU A 107 16.04 -9.34 -13.45
N ALA A 108 14.96 -10.12 -13.51
CA ALA A 108 14.15 -10.45 -12.34
C ALA A 108 13.65 -11.90 -12.42
N SER A 109 13.85 -12.66 -11.35
CA SER A 109 13.45 -14.07 -11.24
C SER A 109 13.89 -14.97 -12.40
N GLY A 110 15.11 -14.76 -12.90
CA GLY A 110 15.68 -15.51 -14.02
C GLY A 110 15.16 -15.09 -15.41
N GLU A 111 14.24 -14.13 -15.47
CA GLU A 111 13.73 -13.55 -16.71
C GLU A 111 14.45 -12.25 -17.05
N VAL A 112 14.75 -12.06 -18.33
CA VAL A 112 15.46 -10.89 -18.86
C VAL A 112 14.48 -10.00 -19.62
N TYR A 113 14.25 -8.80 -19.08
CA TYR A 113 13.39 -7.77 -19.65
C TYR A 113 14.27 -6.76 -20.39
N LYS A 114 14.36 -6.91 -21.72
CA LYS A 114 15.17 -6.04 -22.58
C LYS A 114 14.31 -5.31 -23.59
N GLY A 115 14.70 -4.09 -23.92
CA GLY A 115 14.02 -3.29 -24.92
C GLY A 115 14.85 -2.08 -25.36
N GLU A 116 14.33 -1.37 -26.34
CA GLU A 116 14.89 -0.12 -26.82
C GLU A 116 13.76 0.93 -26.86
N ASN A 117 13.90 1.98 -26.07
CA ASN A 117 12.98 3.11 -26.06
C ASN A 117 13.38 4.10 -27.16
N VAL A 118 12.38 4.74 -27.76
CA VAL A 118 12.57 5.86 -28.69
C VAL A 118 11.77 7.05 -28.20
N TYR A 119 12.39 8.21 -28.14
CA TYR A 119 11.70 9.43 -27.75
C TYR A 119 12.12 10.59 -28.62
N SER A 120 11.30 11.63 -28.61
CA SER A 120 11.64 12.88 -29.25
C SER A 120 11.26 14.08 -28.40
N ILE A 121 11.98 15.18 -28.58
CA ILE A 121 11.76 16.43 -27.85
C ILE A 121 11.30 17.50 -28.84
N LEU A 122 10.15 18.10 -28.55
CA LEU A 122 9.70 19.34 -29.15
C LEU A 122 10.10 20.48 -28.22
N GLN A 123 11.07 21.27 -28.65
CA GLN A 123 11.47 22.49 -27.94
C GLN A 123 10.36 23.54 -28.01
N ALA A 124 10.04 24.14 -26.87
CA ALA A 124 9.00 25.14 -26.73
C ALA A 124 9.36 26.43 -27.49
N PRO A 125 8.52 26.92 -28.43
CA PRO A 125 8.82 28.17 -29.15
C PRO A 125 8.82 29.43 -28.27
N ARG A 126 8.18 29.37 -27.09
CA ARG A 126 8.07 30.50 -26.14
C ARG A 126 8.69 30.20 -24.77
N GLY A 127 9.42 29.09 -24.63
CA GLY A 127 9.98 28.63 -23.37
C GLY A 127 11.51 28.55 -23.42
N ASP A 128 12.13 28.57 -22.25
CA ASP A 128 13.59 28.48 -22.10
C ASP A 128 14.07 27.02 -21.93
N ALA A 129 13.26 26.04 -22.37
CA ALA A 129 13.51 24.59 -22.21
C ALA A 129 13.77 24.13 -20.76
N THR A 130 13.30 24.89 -19.77
CA THR A 130 13.47 24.60 -18.33
C THR A 130 12.45 23.61 -17.77
N GLU A 131 11.35 23.41 -18.47
CA GLU A 131 10.23 22.56 -18.06
C GLU A 131 9.74 21.72 -19.24
N ALA A 132 9.27 20.50 -18.95
CA ALA A 132 8.81 19.56 -19.95
C ALA A 132 7.49 18.87 -19.57
N ILE A 133 6.73 18.44 -20.57
CA ILE A 133 5.54 17.59 -20.46
C ILE A 133 5.83 16.30 -21.22
N VAL A 134 5.48 15.14 -20.65
CA VAL A 134 5.69 13.85 -21.31
C VAL A 134 4.38 13.29 -21.85
N LEU A 135 4.37 12.91 -23.12
CA LEU A 135 3.34 12.06 -23.73
C LEU A 135 3.95 10.69 -24.00
N CYS A 136 3.46 9.67 -23.31
CA CYS A 136 4.01 8.31 -23.35
C CYS A 136 3.04 7.35 -24.04
N ALA A 137 3.55 6.46 -24.89
CA ALA A 137 2.79 5.32 -25.40
C ALA A 137 3.70 4.08 -25.46
N GLY A 138 3.38 3.06 -24.67
CA GLY A 138 4.04 1.76 -24.81
C GLY A 138 3.61 1.09 -26.11
N TRP A 139 4.54 0.44 -26.81
CA TRP A 139 4.26 -0.37 -28.00
C TRP A 139 3.30 -1.51 -27.67
N ARG A 140 3.50 -2.12 -26.49
CA ARG A 140 2.52 -3.00 -25.84
C ARG A 140 1.95 -2.36 -24.59
N ASN A 141 0.64 -2.52 -24.40
CA ASN A 141 -0.04 -2.09 -23.17
C ASN A 141 0.23 -3.03 -21.99
N ALA A 142 -0.40 -2.77 -20.84
CA ALA A 142 -0.21 -3.56 -19.63
C ALA A 142 -0.71 -5.01 -19.80
N GLU A 143 -1.73 -5.21 -20.64
CA GLU A 143 -2.33 -6.50 -20.99
C GLU A 143 -1.54 -7.27 -22.06
N GLY A 144 -0.49 -6.65 -22.63
CA GLY A 144 0.38 -7.25 -23.64
C GLY A 144 -0.13 -7.11 -25.08
N GLU A 145 -1.25 -6.44 -25.29
CA GLU A 145 -1.81 -6.13 -26.60
C GLU A 145 -1.01 -5.04 -27.32
N LEU A 146 -1.10 -5.02 -28.65
CA LEU A 146 -0.42 -4.03 -29.46
C LEU A 146 -1.16 -2.69 -29.41
N ASN A 147 -0.53 -1.68 -28.82
CA ASN A 147 -1.06 -0.32 -28.69
C ASN A 147 -0.85 0.51 -29.98
N LYS A 148 -1.30 -0.05 -31.11
CA LYS A 148 -1.02 0.52 -32.44
C LYS A 148 -1.61 1.91 -32.64
N ALA A 149 -2.84 2.13 -32.16
CA ALA A 149 -3.48 3.43 -32.28
C ALA A 149 -2.89 4.44 -31.29
N GLY A 150 -2.42 4.03 -30.11
CA GLY A 150 -1.73 4.91 -29.17
C GLY A 150 -0.40 5.41 -29.73
N VAL A 151 0.43 4.51 -30.26
CA VAL A 151 1.71 4.88 -30.90
C VAL A 151 1.50 5.79 -32.11
N ALA A 152 0.54 5.45 -32.98
CA ALA A 152 0.21 6.28 -34.14
C ALA A 152 -0.29 7.68 -33.72
N LEU A 153 -1.10 7.76 -32.67
CA LEU A 153 -1.61 9.03 -32.14
C LEU A 153 -0.48 9.90 -31.58
N THR A 154 0.47 9.31 -30.86
CA THR A 154 1.66 10.01 -30.35
C THR A 154 2.49 10.59 -31.50
N LEU A 155 2.70 9.85 -32.59
CA LEU A 155 3.40 10.35 -33.79
C LEU A 155 2.62 11.49 -34.47
N SER A 156 1.30 11.34 -34.63
CA SER A 156 0.43 12.39 -35.19
C SER A 156 0.45 13.66 -34.34
N LEU A 157 0.39 13.53 -33.02
CA LEU A 157 0.47 14.65 -32.08
C LEU A 157 1.85 15.32 -32.16
N GLY A 158 2.95 14.57 -32.27
CA GLY A 158 4.28 15.14 -32.47
C GLY A 158 4.36 16.09 -33.66
N ARG A 159 3.83 15.67 -34.82
CA ARG A 159 3.73 16.50 -36.02
C ARG A 159 2.75 17.67 -35.84
N TYR A 160 1.61 17.43 -35.19
CA TYR A 160 0.58 18.44 -34.98
C TYR A 160 1.03 19.56 -34.06
N LEU A 161 1.49 19.23 -32.84
CA LEU A 161 1.87 20.19 -31.82
C LEU A 161 3.07 21.04 -32.25
N LYS A 162 3.99 20.48 -33.05
CA LYS A 162 5.12 21.24 -33.63
C LYS A 162 4.70 22.43 -34.50
N ARG A 163 3.53 22.39 -35.15
CA ARG A 163 3.04 23.51 -35.98
C ARG A 163 2.55 24.70 -35.16
N TRP A 164 2.34 24.52 -33.86
CA TRP A 164 1.82 25.55 -32.98
C TRP A 164 2.94 26.26 -32.23
N SER A 165 2.89 27.59 -32.20
CA SER A 165 3.88 28.43 -31.51
C SER A 165 3.50 28.80 -30.08
N LEU A 166 2.55 28.09 -29.47
CA LEU A 166 1.95 28.47 -28.17
C LEU A 166 2.61 27.82 -26.96
N TRP A 167 3.47 26.83 -27.15
CA TRP A 167 4.07 26.07 -26.07
C TRP A 167 5.14 26.89 -25.35
N SER A 168 5.07 26.89 -24.03
CA SER A 168 6.05 27.45 -23.10
C SER A 168 6.85 26.36 -22.37
N LYS A 169 6.42 25.10 -22.46
CA LYS A 169 7.13 23.92 -21.96
C LYS A 169 7.48 23.00 -23.12
N ASP A 170 8.63 22.34 -23.02
CA ASP A 170 9.02 21.33 -23.98
C ASP A 170 8.04 20.16 -23.91
N ILE A 171 7.82 19.48 -25.04
CA ILE A 171 6.96 18.29 -25.08
C ILE A 171 7.80 17.10 -25.53
N ILE A 172 7.86 16.08 -24.67
CA ILE A 172 8.58 14.85 -24.90
C ILE A 172 7.57 13.79 -25.36
N PHE A 173 7.80 13.23 -26.55
CA PHE A 173 7.03 12.10 -27.05
C PHE A 173 7.83 10.83 -26.83
N LEU A 174 7.42 10.01 -25.86
CA LEU A 174 8.09 8.77 -25.47
C LEU A 174 7.32 7.56 -26.02
N ILE A 175 8.01 6.71 -26.78
CA ILE A 175 7.50 5.41 -27.21
C ILE A 175 8.40 4.33 -26.63
N THR A 176 7.84 3.50 -25.77
CA THR A 176 8.56 2.43 -25.06
C THR A 176 8.22 1.07 -25.65
N GLU A 177 9.07 0.07 -25.45
CA GLU A 177 8.81 -1.31 -25.92
C GLU A 177 7.60 -1.95 -25.20
N ASP A 178 7.43 -1.65 -23.92
CA ASP A 178 6.34 -2.10 -23.07
C ASP A 178 5.80 -0.94 -22.21
N SER A 179 4.76 -1.19 -21.43
CA SER A 179 4.19 -0.20 -20.50
C SER A 179 4.71 -0.35 -19.06
N ARG A 180 5.75 -1.17 -18.85
CA ARG A 180 6.27 -1.55 -17.52
C ARG A 180 7.74 -1.18 -17.36
N ALA A 181 8.65 -1.95 -17.96
CA ALA A 181 10.10 -1.76 -17.78
C ALA A 181 10.64 -0.54 -18.53
N GLY A 182 10.15 -0.29 -19.75
CA GLY A 182 10.60 0.78 -20.63
C GLY A 182 10.40 2.17 -20.03
N PRO A 183 9.19 2.55 -19.57
CA PRO A 183 8.97 3.83 -18.92
C PRO A 183 9.87 4.01 -17.69
N GLN A 184 10.03 2.97 -16.87
CA GLN A 184 10.94 3.01 -15.71
C GLN A 184 12.38 3.30 -16.11
N ALA A 185 12.94 2.54 -17.07
CA ALA A 185 14.31 2.74 -17.55
C ALA A 185 14.55 4.14 -18.10
N TRP A 186 13.54 4.71 -18.77
CA TRP A 186 13.64 6.06 -19.31
C TRP A 186 13.64 7.12 -18.20
N VAL A 187 12.73 7.01 -17.23
CA VAL A 187 12.63 7.97 -16.12
C VAL A 187 13.84 7.87 -15.18
N ASP A 188 14.31 6.65 -14.89
CA ASP A 188 15.54 6.41 -14.12
C ASP A 188 16.72 7.16 -14.76
N ALA A 189 16.89 7.01 -16.07
CA ALA A 189 17.98 7.64 -16.82
C ALA A 189 17.79 9.16 -17.01
N TYR A 190 16.55 9.64 -17.01
CA TYR A 190 16.25 11.06 -17.01
C TYR A 190 16.82 11.76 -15.77
N HIS A 191 16.70 11.11 -14.61
CA HIS A 191 17.14 11.62 -13.30
C HIS A 191 18.53 11.15 -12.88
N ASP A 192 19.31 10.53 -13.77
CA ASP A 192 20.65 10.00 -13.49
C ASP A 192 20.67 8.95 -12.35
N MET A 193 19.58 8.18 -12.21
CA MET A 193 19.39 7.12 -11.22
C MET A 193 19.41 5.71 -11.84
N GLN A 194 19.82 5.58 -13.10
CA GLN A 194 19.82 4.32 -13.83
C GLN A 194 20.87 3.32 -13.33
N SER A 195 20.55 2.03 -13.45
CA SER A 195 21.49 0.94 -13.18
C SER A 195 22.53 0.80 -14.30
N THR A 196 23.59 0.02 -14.06
CA THR A 196 24.65 -0.23 -15.05
C THR A 196 24.16 -0.92 -16.33
N SER A 197 22.97 -1.54 -16.30
CA SER A 197 22.36 -2.26 -17.42
C SER A 197 21.42 -1.39 -18.28
N VAL A 198 21.31 -0.10 -17.95
CA VAL A 198 20.45 0.87 -18.65
C VAL A 198 21.33 1.98 -19.23
N GLU A 199 21.18 2.25 -20.53
CA GLU A 199 21.95 3.31 -21.20
C GLU A 199 21.50 4.71 -20.71
N PRO A 200 22.44 5.68 -20.57
CA PRO A 200 22.08 7.07 -20.30
C PRO A 200 21.35 7.68 -21.50
N LEU A 201 20.54 8.71 -21.25
CA LEU A 201 19.82 9.42 -22.31
C LEU A 201 20.77 10.33 -23.10
N PRO A 202 20.79 10.27 -24.45
CA PRO A 202 21.65 11.13 -25.26
C PRO A 202 21.22 12.60 -25.24
N VAL A 203 19.94 12.87 -25.01
CA VAL A 203 19.36 14.22 -24.96
C VAL A 203 18.41 14.27 -23.77
N LYS A 204 18.42 15.38 -23.02
CA LYS A 204 17.48 15.65 -21.94
C LYS A 204 16.83 17.02 -22.16
N SER A 205 15.66 17.22 -21.57
CA SER A 205 14.97 18.51 -21.51
C SER A 205 14.93 18.98 -20.05
N GLY A 206 14.12 20.00 -19.76
CA GLY A 206 13.93 20.56 -18.44
C GLY A 206 13.18 19.66 -17.45
N VAL A 207 12.80 20.21 -16.31
CA VAL A 207 12.11 19.44 -15.26
C VAL A 207 10.73 19.00 -15.75
N ILE A 208 10.39 17.72 -15.57
CA ILE A 208 9.11 17.19 -16.03
C ILE A 208 7.99 17.65 -15.07
N GLN A 209 7.03 18.39 -15.60
CA GLN A 209 5.89 18.92 -14.86
C GLN A 209 4.74 17.93 -14.74
N GLY A 210 4.53 17.10 -15.76
CA GLY A 210 3.52 16.06 -15.75
C GLY A 210 3.64 15.12 -16.94
N ALA A 211 3.06 13.94 -16.80
CA ALA A 211 3.08 12.91 -17.84
C ALA A 211 1.67 12.36 -18.13
N VAL A 212 1.38 12.12 -19.41
CA VAL A 212 0.14 11.47 -19.84
C VAL A 212 0.51 10.28 -20.71
N ALA A 213 0.15 9.09 -20.24
CA ALA A 213 0.31 7.86 -20.98
C ALA A 213 -0.97 7.50 -21.74
N ILE A 214 -0.81 6.98 -22.95
CA ILE A 214 -1.89 6.69 -23.89
C ILE A 214 -1.94 5.18 -24.13
N ASP A 215 -3.05 4.55 -23.76
CA ASP A 215 -3.32 3.14 -24.04
C ASP A 215 -4.54 3.03 -24.96
N TYR A 216 -4.27 2.91 -26.26
CA TYR A 216 -5.24 2.89 -27.33
C TYR A 216 -4.97 1.73 -28.30
N PRO A 217 -5.42 0.50 -27.98
CA PRO A 217 -5.16 -0.67 -28.82
C PRO A 217 -6.03 -0.68 -30.10
N HIS A 218 -7.26 -0.18 -30.04
CA HIS A 218 -8.23 -0.22 -31.14
C HIS A 218 -8.47 1.15 -31.79
N LYS A 219 -9.18 1.20 -32.93
CA LYS A 219 -9.44 2.47 -33.66
C LYS A 219 -10.62 3.29 -33.16
N ASN A 220 -11.55 2.66 -32.43
CA ASN A 220 -12.75 3.30 -31.90
C ASN A 220 -12.94 2.84 -30.46
N PHE A 221 -13.55 3.69 -29.64
CA PHE A 221 -13.77 3.42 -28.22
C PHE A 221 -15.07 4.04 -27.73
N ARG A 222 -15.55 3.57 -26.58
CA ARG A 222 -16.83 3.95 -25.98
C ARG A 222 -16.67 4.86 -24.76
N ALA A 223 -15.60 4.67 -23.98
CA ALA A 223 -15.32 5.45 -22.78
C ALA A 223 -13.81 5.52 -22.50
N TYR A 224 -13.40 6.49 -21.68
CA TYR A 224 -12.06 6.54 -21.11
C TYR A 224 -12.03 5.75 -19.80
N HIS A 225 -11.11 4.80 -19.68
CA HIS A 225 -10.74 4.21 -18.40
C HIS A 225 -9.49 4.95 -17.89
N LEU A 226 -9.65 5.68 -16.79
CA LEU A 226 -8.57 6.44 -16.20
C LEU A 226 -7.83 5.58 -15.17
N MET A 227 -6.58 5.27 -15.46
CA MET A 227 -5.67 4.58 -14.55
C MET A 227 -4.78 5.62 -13.86
N TYR A 228 -4.76 5.55 -12.54
CA TYR A 228 -4.06 6.52 -11.69
C TYR A 228 -3.34 5.87 -10.51
N ASP A 229 -3.48 4.55 -10.32
CA ASP A 229 -2.84 3.86 -9.20
C ASP A 229 -1.34 3.72 -9.47
N GLY A 230 -0.53 4.38 -8.63
CA GLY A 230 0.92 4.32 -8.68
C GLY A 230 1.51 3.19 -7.85
N ILE A 231 2.82 3.03 -8.00
CA ILE A 231 3.60 2.05 -7.24
C ILE A 231 3.51 2.41 -5.74
N ASN A 232 3.47 1.38 -4.88
CA ASN A 232 3.43 1.54 -3.42
C ASN A 232 2.22 2.34 -2.88
N GLY A 233 1.13 2.44 -3.65
CA GLY A 233 -0.08 3.17 -3.27
C GLY A 233 0.07 4.69 -3.38
N GLN A 234 1.08 5.18 -4.10
CA GLN A 234 1.20 6.60 -4.44
C GLN A 234 0.17 6.97 -5.49
N LEU A 235 -0.31 8.22 -5.45
CA LEU A 235 -1.34 8.72 -6.35
C LEU A 235 -0.87 10.05 -6.95
N PRO A 236 -1.23 10.34 -8.22
CA PRO A 236 -0.98 11.64 -8.81
C PRO A 236 -1.89 12.69 -8.16
N ASN A 237 -1.50 13.95 -8.31
CA ASN A 237 -2.29 15.08 -7.87
C ASN A 237 -3.72 15.02 -8.42
N LEU A 238 -4.71 15.17 -7.54
CA LEU A 238 -6.13 15.07 -7.89
C LEU A 238 -6.56 16.07 -8.97
N ASP A 239 -5.88 17.22 -9.11
CA ASP A 239 -6.22 18.20 -10.12
C ASP A 239 -5.87 17.73 -11.55
N LEU A 240 -4.85 16.88 -11.72
CA LEU A 240 -4.56 16.28 -13.02
C LEU A 240 -5.70 15.35 -13.47
N ILE A 241 -6.19 14.51 -12.55
CA ILE A 241 -7.33 13.63 -12.76
C ILE A 241 -8.59 14.44 -13.08
N ASN A 242 -8.90 15.41 -12.23
CA ASN A 242 -10.10 16.23 -12.37
C ASN A 242 -10.05 17.10 -13.65
N SER A 243 -8.85 17.49 -14.12
CA SER A 243 -8.67 18.18 -15.39
C SER A 243 -9.08 17.31 -16.57
N LEU A 244 -8.61 16.06 -16.63
CA LEU A 244 -9.04 15.11 -17.66
C LEU A 244 -10.55 14.89 -17.61
N ILE A 245 -11.13 14.68 -16.43
CA ILE A 245 -12.57 14.45 -16.25
C ILE A 245 -13.36 15.66 -16.77
N LYS A 246 -12.99 16.88 -16.37
CA LYS A 246 -13.63 18.11 -16.86
C LYS A 246 -13.53 18.28 -18.37
N ILE A 247 -12.39 17.95 -18.98
CA ILE A 247 -12.20 18.02 -20.44
C ILE A 247 -13.08 16.97 -21.13
N ALA A 248 -13.10 15.75 -20.62
CA ALA A 248 -13.89 14.66 -21.16
C ALA A 248 -15.39 14.99 -21.12
N ASP A 249 -15.91 15.49 -20.01
CA ASP A 249 -17.34 15.80 -19.85
C ASP A 249 -17.77 17.04 -20.63
N ASN A 250 -17.01 18.15 -20.50
CA ASN A 250 -17.46 19.45 -21.02
C ASN A 250 -17.17 19.63 -22.50
N GLN A 251 -16.03 19.13 -23.00
CA GLN A 251 -15.62 19.35 -24.39
C GLN A 251 -15.93 18.16 -25.31
N MET A 252 -15.74 16.94 -24.81
CA MET A 252 -15.83 15.74 -25.65
C MET A 252 -17.11 14.93 -25.42
N HIS A 253 -17.80 15.16 -24.30
CA HIS A 253 -18.94 14.39 -23.83
C HIS A 253 -18.65 12.88 -23.71
N VAL A 254 -17.42 12.53 -23.33
CA VAL A 254 -16.97 11.14 -23.16
C VAL A 254 -17.01 10.77 -21.69
N ASP A 255 -17.68 9.67 -21.37
CA ASP A 255 -17.68 9.11 -20.02
C ASP A 255 -16.26 8.70 -19.58
N VAL A 256 -15.91 9.05 -18.35
CA VAL A 256 -14.72 8.52 -17.67
C VAL A 256 -15.13 7.44 -16.67
N LYS A 257 -14.48 6.28 -16.74
CA LYS A 257 -14.64 5.14 -15.83
C LYS A 257 -13.38 4.98 -15.00
N LEU A 258 -13.54 4.49 -13.77
CA LEU A 258 -12.45 4.24 -12.81
C LEU A 258 -12.49 2.79 -12.34
N GLN A 259 -11.33 2.21 -12.02
CA GLN A 259 -11.23 0.90 -11.36
C GLN A 259 -12.00 -0.22 -12.07
N GLU A 260 -12.06 -0.18 -13.41
CA GLU A 260 -12.83 -1.08 -14.28
C GLU A 260 -14.31 -1.23 -13.87
N MET A 261 -14.90 -0.16 -13.32
CA MET A 261 -16.32 -0.09 -12.98
C MET A 261 -17.09 0.50 -14.17
N TRP A 262 -17.36 -0.35 -15.16
CA TRP A 262 -18.00 0.04 -16.43
C TRP A 262 -19.42 0.58 -16.24
N ASP A 263 -20.19 -0.09 -15.38
CA ASP A 263 -21.57 0.25 -15.04
C ASP A 263 -21.66 0.82 -13.62
N HIS A 264 -21.36 2.11 -13.48
CA HIS A 264 -21.38 2.79 -12.19
C HIS A 264 -22.56 3.76 -12.09
N THR A 265 -23.47 3.53 -11.13
CA THR A 265 -24.70 4.34 -10.98
C THR A 265 -24.59 5.41 -9.91
N ASP A 266 -23.40 5.63 -9.36
CA ASP A 266 -23.15 6.51 -8.21
C ASP A 266 -23.92 6.10 -6.94
N SER A 267 -24.36 4.84 -6.88
CA SER A 267 -24.97 4.23 -5.70
C SER A 267 -23.95 3.98 -4.59
N TYR A 268 -24.39 3.90 -3.33
CA TYR A 268 -23.52 3.56 -2.19
C TYR A 268 -22.72 2.27 -2.44
N LYS A 269 -23.38 1.24 -3.00
CA LYS A 269 -22.76 -0.06 -3.27
C LYS A 269 -21.65 0.07 -4.33
N ASP A 270 -21.92 0.81 -5.40
CA ASP A 270 -20.93 1.00 -6.47
C ASP A 270 -19.75 1.83 -5.97
N ARG A 271 -20.01 2.92 -5.24
CA ARG A 271 -18.97 3.75 -4.61
C ARG A 271 -18.08 2.95 -3.67
N LEU A 272 -18.68 2.13 -2.80
CA LEU A 272 -17.93 1.26 -1.88
C LEU A 272 -17.10 0.24 -2.66
N ARG A 273 -17.65 -0.34 -3.73
CA ARG A 273 -16.93 -1.30 -4.58
C ARG A 273 -15.77 -0.63 -5.31
N THR A 274 -15.96 0.54 -5.91
CA THR A 274 -14.91 1.34 -6.56
C THR A 274 -13.79 1.66 -5.57
N MET A 275 -14.14 2.16 -4.38
CA MET A 275 -13.18 2.46 -3.32
C MET A 275 -12.42 1.20 -2.87
N ALA A 276 -13.12 0.09 -2.65
CA ALA A 276 -12.49 -1.16 -2.24
C ALA A 276 -11.56 -1.74 -3.31
N ARG A 277 -11.93 -1.68 -4.59
CA ARG A 277 -11.06 -2.10 -5.71
C ARG A 277 -9.79 -1.24 -5.78
N GLY A 278 -9.93 0.09 -5.72
CA GLY A 278 -8.78 1.00 -5.69
C GLY A 278 -7.88 0.75 -4.48
N MET A 279 -8.45 0.50 -3.31
CA MET A 279 -7.66 0.13 -2.12
C MET A 279 -6.93 -1.19 -2.30
N VAL A 280 -7.53 -2.21 -2.90
CA VAL A 280 -6.84 -3.47 -3.18
C VAL A 280 -5.64 -3.22 -4.10
N ASN A 281 -5.83 -2.49 -5.21
CA ASN A 281 -4.76 -2.15 -6.15
C ASN A 281 -3.63 -1.35 -5.47
N GLN A 282 -3.96 -0.34 -4.66
CA GLN A 282 -2.99 0.44 -3.90
C GLN A 282 -2.28 -0.37 -2.79
N ALA A 283 -2.97 -1.33 -2.18
CA ALA A 283 -2.37 -2.21 -1.17
C ALA A 283 -1.35 -3.15 -1.81
N LEU A 284 -1.64 -3.67 -3.00
CA LEU A 284 -0.70 -4.49 -3.76
C LEU A 284 0.51 -3.65 -4.23
N GLY A 285 0.25 -2.41 -4.61
CA GLY A 285 1.28 -1.43 -4.96
C GLY A 285 2.00 -1.71 -6.28
N HIS A 286 1.39 -2.52 -7.17
CA HIS A 286 1.91 -2.78 -8.50
C HIS A 286 1.73 -1.58 -9.45
N SER A 287 2.48 -1.57 -10.55
CA SER A 287 2.24 -0.60 -11.63
C SER A 287 0.96 -0.95 -12.35
N SER A 288 0.00 -0.03 -12.37
CA SER A 288 -1.24 -0.22 -13.15
C SER A 288 -1.07 0.18 -14.62
N GLY A 289 -0.13 1.07 -14.94
CA GLY A 289 0.18 1.43 -16.32
C GLY A 289 1.49 2.23 -16.43
N ALA A 290 1.81 2.71 -17.63
CA ALA A 290 3.09 3.40 -17.88
C ALA A 290 3.27 4.67 -17.03
N HIS A 291 2.18 5.30 -16.59
CA HIS A 291 2.22 6.45 -15.68
C HIS A 291 2.84 6.15 -14.32
N SER A 292 2.71 4.92 -13.80
CA SER A 292 3.10 4.60 -12.44
C SER A 292 4.62 4.75 -12.22
N SER A 293 5.45 4.61 -13.27
CA SER A 293 6.90 4.82 -13.23
C SER A 293 7.33 6.27 -13.00
N PHE A 294 6.47 7.25 -13.29
CA PHE A 294 6.77 8.67 -13.14
C PHE A 294 6.51 9.17 -11.71
N ILE A 295 5.52 8.60 -11.03
CA ILE A 295 5.05 9.07 -9.70
C ILE A 295 6.15 9.05 -8.62
N PRO A 296 7.03 8.01 -8.52
CA PRO A 296 8.12 8.00 -7.53
C PRO A 296 9.10 9.18 -7.65
N TYR A 297 9.16 9.81 -8.82
CA TYR A 297 10.00 10.98 -9.10
C TYR A 297 9.27 12.31 -8.85
N HIS A 298 8.12 12.27 -8.17
CA HIS A 298 7.23 13.42 -7.97
C HIS A 298 6.74 14.05 -9.28
N ILE A 299 6.61 13.23 -10.33
CA ILE A 299 5.99 13.62 -11.59
C ILE A 299 4.56 13.11 -11.60
N ASP A 300 3.60 14.03 -11.58
CA ASP A 300 2.19 13.67 -11.65
C ASP A 300 1.85 13.09 -13.02
N ALA A 301 1.34 11.86 -13.01
CA ALA A 301 1.11 11.11 -14.23
C ALA A 301 -0.18 10.30 -14.20
N ILE A 302 -0.82 10.19 -15.36
CA ILE A 302 -2.04 9.39 -15.55
C ILE A 302 -1.95 8.58 -16.85
N THR A 303 -2.60 7.40 -16.90
CA THR A 303 -2.81 6.66 -18.15
C THR A 303 -4.28 6.74 -18.56
N ILE A 304 -4.53 7.12 -19.81
CA ILE A 304 -5.84 7.11 -20.43
C ILE A 304 -5.93 5.85 -21.27
N GLN A 305 -6.72 4.89 -20.81
CA GLN A 305 -7.01 3.66 -21.53
C GLN A 305 -8.35 3.76 -22.26
N MET A 306 -8.37 3.41 -23.54
CA MET A 306 -9.56 3.49 -24.38
C MET A 306 -10.28 2.16 -24.38
N THR A 307 -11.54 2.16 -23.97
CA THR A 307 -12.28 0.91 -23.71
C THR A 307 -13.57 0.84 -24.49
N GLY A 308 -13.97 -0.38 -24.84
CA GLY A 308 -15.17 -0.68 -25.63
C GLY A 308 -14.90 -0.66 -27.14
N GLU A 309 -14.47 -1.81 -27.66
CA GLU A 309 -14.38 -2.08 -29.09
C GLU A 309 -15.74 -1.81 -29.75
N ASN A 310 -15.82 -0.86 -30.68
CA ASN A 310 -17.04 -0.39 -31.38
C ASN A 310 -17.84 0.73 -30.68
N GLY A 311 -17.19 1.59 -29.92
CA GLY A 311 -17.81 2.86 -29.55
C GLY A 311 -17.84 3.89 -30.69
N TRP A 312 -18.45 5.05 -30.42
CA TRP A 312 -18.66 6.11 -31.41
C TRP A 312 -17.52 7.14 -31.43
N TYR A 313 -16.63 7.08 -30.43
CA TYR A 313 -15.48 7.96 -30.32
C TYR A 313 -14.29 7.38 -31.07
N ASN A 314 -13.44 8.28 -31.57
CA ASN A 314 -12.34 7.96 -32.48
C ASN A 314 -11.08 8.76 -32.13
N GLU A 315 -10.05 8.64 -32.97
CA GLU A 315 -8.76 9.32 -32.82
C GLU A 315 -8.86 10.84 -32.67
N VAL A 316 -9.89 11.47 -33.24
CA VAL A 316 -10.08 12.92 -33.17
C VAL A 316 -10.52 13.31 -31.76
N THR A 317 -11.42 12.56 -31.15
CA THR A 317 -11.92 12.81 -29.81
C THR A 317 -10.77 12.78 -28.80
N ILE A 318 -9.97 11.70 -28.80
CA ILE A 318 -8.82 11.62 -27.91
C ILE A 318 -7.73 12.64 -28.27
N GLY A 319 -7.41 12.85 -29.55
CA GLY A 319 -6.39 13.80 -29.95
C GLY A 319 -6.71 15.22 -29.45
N ARG A 320 -8.00 15.59 -29.46
CA ARG A 320 -8.47 16.83 -28.83
C ARG A 320 -8.38 16.80 -27.31
N THR A 321 -8.74 15.70 -26.65
CA THR A 321 -8.57 15.57 -25.20
C THR A 321 -7.10 15.77 -24.79
N LEU A 322 -6.17 15.10 -25.47
CA LEU A 322 -4.73 15.21 -25.21
C LEU A 322 -4.20 16.61 -25.52
N GLU A 323 -4.63 17.24 -26.62
CA GLU A 323 -4.31 18.65 -26.89
C GLU A 323 -4.76 19.55 -25.74
N SER A 324 -5.99 19.38 -25.24
CA SER A 324 -6.50 20.19 -24.14
C SER A 324 -5.74 19.95 -22.83
N ILE A 325 -5.34 18.71 -22.54
CA ILE A 325 -4.56 18.41 -21.33
C ILE A 325 -3.15 19.00 -21.44
N CYS A 326 -2.49 18.87 -22.59
CA CYS A 326 -1.20 19.51 -22.83
C CYS A 326 -1.28 21.02 -22.66
N ARG A 327 -2.37 21.66 -23.13
CA ARG A 327 -2.60 23.10 -22.91
C ARG A 327 -2.77 23.45 -21.43
N SER A 328 -3.52 22.65 -20.68
CA SER A 328 -3.68 22.83 -19.24
C SER A 328 -2.36 22.70 -18.48
N LEU A 329 -1.57 21.66 -18.78
CA LEU A 329 -0.24 21.46 -18.20
C LEU A 329 0.75 22.56 -18.61
N ASN A 330 0.65 23.05 -19.85
CA ASN A 330 1.50 24.14 -20.34
C ASN A 330 1.27 25.44 -19.56
N ASN A 331 0.06 25.69 -19.07
CA ASN A 331 -0.31 26.88 -18.30
C ASN A 331 0.16 26.85 -16.84
N LEU A 332 0.54 25.69 -16.29
CA LEU A 332 1.05 25.61 -14.92
C LEU A 332 2.31 26.46 -14.79
N LEU A 333 2.41 27.26 -13.73
CA LEU A 333 3.62 28.07 -13.45
C LEU A 333 4.54 27.38 -12.44
N GLU A 334 3.98 26.48 -11.65
CA GLU A 334 4.65 25.74 -10.61
C GLU A 334 4.21 24.27 -10.73
N HIS A 335 4.98 23.36 -10.14
CA HIS A 335 4.57 21.98 -9.94
C HIS A 335 3.20 21.91 -9.23
N PHE A 336 2.53 20.76 -9.29
CA PHE A 336 1.27 20.61 -8.57
C PHE A 336 1.51 20.66 -7.06
N HIS A 337 0.84 21.57 -6.34
CA HIS A 337 1.00 21.69 -4.88
C HIS A 337 -0.32 21.90 -4.13
N GLN A 338 -1.33 22.47 -4.80
CA GLN A 338 -2.54 22.98 -4.13
C GLN A 338 -3.56 21.88 -3.82
N SER A 339 -3.66 20.85 -4.67
CA SER A 339 -4.66 19.77 -4.51
C SER A 339 -4.15 18.60 -3.66
N PHE A 340 -5.04 17.62 -3.45
CA PHE A 340 -4.77 16.44 -2.65
C PHE A 340 -3.89 15.41 -3.39
N PHE A 341 -2.90 14.87 -2.68
CA PHE A 341 -2.11 13.68 -3.07
C PHE A 341 -2.59 12.39 -2.41
N PHE A 342 -3.42 12.51 -1.35
CA PHE A 342 -3.91 11.40 -0.56
C PHE A 342 -5.44 11.42 -0.53
N TYR A 343 -6.05 10.61 -1.39
CA TYR A 343 -7.48 10.53 -1.59
C TYR A 343 -7.93 9.12 -1.97
N LEU A 344 -9.21 8.84 -1.79
CA LEU A 344 -9.89 7.67 -2.34
C LEU A 344 -10.97 8.14 -3.31
N LEU A 345 -10.83 7.77 -4.59
CA LEU A 345 -11.87 7.98 -5.58
C LEU A 345 -12.93 6.89 -5.46
N MET A 346 -14.19 7.32 -5.46
CA MET A 346 -15.35 6.41 -5.48
C MET A 346 -16.21 6.61 -6.73
N HIS A 347 -16.03 7.75 -7.40
CA HIS A 347 -16.69 8.15 -8.63
C HIS A 347 -15.80 9.22 -9.31
N PRO A 348 -15.83 9.41 -10.64
CA PRO A 348 -15.12 10.51 -11.31
C PRO A 348 -15.39 11.89 -10.68
N HIS A 349 -16.58 12.08 -10.12
CA HIS A 349 -16.99 13.35 -9.51
C HIS A 349 -16.96 13.37 -7.98
N ARG A 350 -16.46 12.33 -7.32
CA ARG A 350 -16.56 12.23 -5.86
C ARG A 350 -15.36 11.51 -5.24
N PHE A 351 -14.81 12.11 -4.19
CA PHE A 351 -13.63 11.60 -3.50
C PHE A 351 -13.75 11.76 -1.97
N VAL A 352 -12.90 11.04 -1.25
CA VAL A 352 -12.68 11.19 0.20
C VAL A 352 -11.23 11.58 0.43
N SER A 353 -10.99 12.62 1.22
CA SER A 353 -9.65 13.08 1.55
C SER A 353 -9.04 12.31 2.72
N ILE A 354 -7.71 12.38 2.85
CA ILE A 354 -6.94 11.76 3.94
C ILE A 354 -7.48 12.06 5.33
N GLY A 355 -7.90 13.30 5.61
CA GLY A 355 -8.43 13.68 6.92
C GLY A 355 -9.69 12.90 7.31
N THR A 356 -10.46 12.42 6.35
CA THR A 356 -11.69 11.68 6.59
C THR A 356 -11.47 10.18 6.65
N TYR A 357 -10.61 9.59 5.81
CA TYR A 357 -10.39 8.14 5.83
C TYR A 357 -9.35 7.67 6.86
N LEU A 358 -8.33 8.49 7.16
CA LEU A 358 -7.20 8.10 8.03
C LEU A 358 -7.61 7.61 9.43
N PRO A 359 -8.61 8.21 10.11
CA PRO A 359 -9.06 7.73 11.42
C PRO A 359 -9.46 6.26 11.44
N SER A 360 -9.98 5.72 10.34
CA SER A 360 -10.38 4.31 10.24
C SER A 360 -9.20 3.35 10.43
N ALA A 361 -8.14 3.51 9.65
CA ALA A 361 -6.95 2.66 9.76
C ALA A 361 -6.22 2.89 11.08
N MET A 362 -6.19 4.14 11.59
CA MET A 362 -5.58 4.46 12.88
C MET A 362 -6.29 3.79 14.04
N LEU A 363 -7.64 3.77 14.06
CA LEU A 363 -8.41 3.07 15.09
C LEU A 363 -8.15 1.56 15.08
N ILE A 364 -8.00 0.96 13.90
CA ILE A 364 -7.56 -0.42 13.77
C ILE A 364 -6.13 -0.55 14.31
N ALA A 365 -5.14 0.23 13.87
CA ALA A 365 -3.76 0.11 14.35
C ALA A 365 -3.62 0.30 15.87
N ILE A 366 -4.36 1.25 16.45
CA ILE A 366 -4.36 1.55 17.89
C ILE A 366 -4.84 0.37 18.74
N ASN A 367 -5.69 -0.52 18.20
CA ASN A 367 -6.14 -1.73 18.91
C ASN A 367 -4.95 -2.56 19.41
N PHE A 368 -3.90 -2.67 18.57
CA PHE A 368 -2.69 -3.44 18.87
C PHE A 368 -1.88 -2.78 19.98
N THR A 369 -1.71 -1.45 19.91
CA THR A 369 -1.00 -0.66 20.92
C THR A 369 -1.70 -0.68 22.29
N ILE A 370 -3.03 -0.50 22.32
CA ILE A 370 -3.82 -0.57 23.55
C ILE A 370 -3.70 -1.95 24.19
N THR A 371 -3.75 -3.01 23.37
CA THR A 371 -3.64 -4.38 23.86
C THR A 371 -2.24 -4.69 24.35
N ALA A 372 -1.20 -4.23 23.66
CA ALA A 372 0.18 -4.34 24.10
C ALA A 372 0.39 -3.67 25.48
N ILE A 373 -0.09 -2.44 25.65
CA ILE A 373 -0.03 -1.74 26.95
C ILE A 373 -0.80 -2.51 28.02
N GLY A 374 -1.97 -3.05 27.69
CA GLY A 374 -2.76 -3.89 28.60
C GLY A 374 -2.01 -5.14 29.07
N LEU A 375 -1.39 -5.87 28.14
CA LEU A 375 -0.58 -7.06 28.42
C LEU A 375 0.68 -6.71 29.23
N TRP A 376 1.32 -5.58 28.94
CA TRP A 376 2.44 -5.06 29.71
C TRP A 376 2.04 -4.76 31.17
N LEU A 377 0.87 -4.15 31.39
CA LEU A 377 0.34 -3.90 32.73
C LEU A 377 -0.01 -5.21 33.46
N GLU A 378 -0.67 -6.16 32.80
CA GLU A 378 -0.97 -7.48 33.36
C GLU A 378 0.29 -8.25 33.77
N SER A 379 1.38 -8.14 32.97
CA SER A 379 2.64 -8.83 33.27
C SER A 379 3.32 -8.39 34.57
N GLY A 380 3.01 -7.20 35.08
CA GLY A 380 3.61 -6.65 36.30
C GLY A 380 2.76 -6.82 37.56
N GLN A 381 1.56 -7.40 37.46
CA GLN A 381 0.67 -7.59 38.61
C GLN A 381 1.00 -8.90 39.35
N PRO A 382 1.05 -8.89 40.70
CA PRO A 382 1.19 -10.11 41.47
C PRO A 382 -0.02 -11.02 41.25
N LYS A 383 0.23 -12.32 41.03
CA LYS A 383 -0.83 -13.32 40.98
C LYS A 383 -1.42 -13.44 42.39
N ASP A 384 -2.69 -13.06 42.56
CA ASP A 384 -3.41 -13.29 43.83
C ASP A 384 -3.32 -14.77 44.20
N LYS A 385 -2.67 -15.09 45.32
CA LYS A 385 -2.92 -16.33 46.06
C LYS A 385 -4.37 -16.27 46.54
N LYS A 386 -5.31 -16.83 45.78
CA LYS A 386 -6.66 -17.11 46.28
C LYS A 386 -6.84 -18.60 46.48
N GLU A 387 -7.32 -18.89 47.69
CA GLU A 387 -7.87 -20.17 48.20
C GLU A 387 -6.89 -21.25 48.62
N LYS A 388 -6.34 -21.11 49.83
CA LYS A 388 -6.18 -22.18 50.83
C LYS A 388 -5.94 -21.54 52.20
N ASP A 389 -7.01 -21.04 52.80
CA ASP A 389 -7.14 -20.90 54.26
C ASP A 389 -8.62 -20.72 54.59
N LYS A 390 -9.36 -21.84 54.53
CA LYS A 390 -10.55 -22.02 55.35
C LYS A 390 -10.13 -22.95 56.49
N ASN A 391 -9.50 -22.39 57.52
CA ASN A 391 -9.52 -23.07 58.82
C ASN A 391 -10.90 -22.82 59.46
N PRO A 392 -11.56 -23.84 60.04
CA PRO A 392 -12.85 -23.67 60.69
C PRO A 392 -12.68 -22.83 61.96
N LYS A 393 -13.66 -21.97 62.24
CA LYS A 393 -13.81 -21.28 63.53
C LYS A 393 -13.83 -22.31 64.68
N PRO A 394 -13.15 -22.08 65.81
CA PRO A 394 -13.48 -22.77 67.05
C PRO A 394 -14.80 -22.23 67.59
N GLU A 395 -15.66 -23.14 68.04
CA GLU A 395 -16.89 -22.86 68.78
C GLU A 395 -16.60 -22.09 70.07
N ILE A 396 -17.46 -21.11 70.35
CA ILE A 396 -17.54 -20.41 71.63
C ILE A 396 -18.26 -21.34 72.61
N THR A 397 -17.65 -21.61 73.76
CA THR A 397 -18.40 -22.06 74.94
C THR A 397 -18.15 -21.06 76.06
N GLU A 398 -19.23 -20.52 76.64
CA GLU A 398 -19.24 -19.62 77.78
C GLU A 398 -18.84 -20.38 79.05
N SER A 399 -17.83 -19.91 79.77
CA SER A 399 -17.79 -20.00 81.24
C SER A 399 -16.76 -19.06 81.83
N GLU A 400 -17.26 -18.25 82.76
CA GLU A 400 -16.59 -17.63 83.92
C GLU A 400 -15.97 -16.23 83.82
N LYS A 401 -16.52 -15.41 84.73
CA LYS A 401 -16.23 -14.03 85.08
C LYS A 401 -15.06 -13.94 86.07
N ALA A 402 -14.52 -12.73 86.13
CA ALA A 402 -14.01 -12.02 87.32
C ALA A 402 -12.52 -12.16 87.70
N ALA A 403 -11.78 -11.07 87.48
CA ALA A 403 -11.00 -10.32 88.48
C ALA A 403 -10.50 -9.02 87.79
N LEU A 404 -11.09 -7.85 88.09
CA LEU A 404 -10.57 -6.79 88.98
C LEU A 404 -9.12 -6.37 88.65
N ASP A 405 -8.88 -5.22 88.01
CA ASP A 405 -8.88 -3.83 88.53
C ASP A 405 -7.52 -3.37 89.06
N THR A 406 -7.27 -2.06 88.92
CA THR A 406 -6.12 -1.22 89.32
C THR A 406 -4.92 -1.23 88.34
N SER A 407 -4.33 -0.11 87.91
CA SER A 407 -4.49 1.32 88.22
C SER A 407 -3.72 2.15 87.17
N VAL A 408 -4.23 3.34 86.89
CA VAL A 408 -3.70 4.36 85.96
C VAL A 408 -2.69 5.28 86.68
N GLU A 409 -1.68 5.73 85.90
CA GLU A 409 -0.79 6.93 86.05
C GLU A 409 0.33 6.91 87.11
N SER A 410 1.57 7.34 86.85
CA SER A 410 2.13 8.15 85.75
C SER A 410 3.68 8.19 85.74
N SER A 411 4.24 8.59 84.58
CA SER A 411 5.56 9.20 84.32
C SER A 411 6.78 8.26 84.23
N ASN A 412 7.60 8.20 83.16
CA ASN A 412 7.90 9.19 82.11
C ASN A 412 8.65 8.55 80.91
N LYS A 413 8.28 8.99 79.69
CA LYS A 413 9.06 9.15 78.42
C LYS A 413 9.90 7.94 77.92
N THR A 414 9.81 7.49 76.67
CA THR A 414 10.19 8.26 75.45
C THR A 414 9.78 7.50 74.17
N THR A 415 9.25 8.24 73.17
CA THR A 415 9.23 7.96 71.71
C THR A 415 8.60 6.66 71.19
N GLU A 416 7.30 6.73 70.85
CA GLU A 416 6.73 5.95 69.74
C GLU A 416 7.13 6.59 68.42
N ILE A 417 7.94 5.86 67.63
CA ILE A 417 8.07 6.10 66.19
C ILE A 417 6.99 5.26 65.52
N ALA A 418 5.97 5.94 65.00
CA ALA A 418 5.03 5.37 64.06
C ALA A 418 5.81 4.77 62.86
N THR A 419 5.76 3.45 62.71
CA THR A 419 6.16 2.80 61.46
C THR A 419 5.05 3.02 60.44
N PRO A 420 5.34 3.57 59.24
CA PRO A 420 4.34 3.68 58.20
C PRO A 420 3.98 2.27 57.70
N SER A 421 2.69 1.99 57.62
CA SER A 421 2.14 0.85 56.89
C SER A 421 2.58 0.93 55.42
N ASN A 422 3.60 0.14 55.06
CA ASN A 422 4.03 -0.07 53.67
C ASN A 422 3.04 -1.00 52.95
N ASP A 423 1.88 -0.46 52.55
CA ASP A 423 1.04 -1.03 51.49
C ASP A 423 1.60 -0.63 50.11
N GLU A 424 2.88 -0.94 49.84
CA GLU A 424 3.38 -0.91 48.46
C GLU A 424 3.05 -2.24 47.78
N PRO A 425 2.25 -2.24 46.69
CA PRO A 425 1.98 -3.47 45.96
C PRO A 425 3.29 -4.00 45.36
N LEU A 426 3.72 -5.17 45.80
CA LEU A 426 4.87 -5.93 45.25
C LEU A 426 4.77 -5.99 43.71
N ILE A 427 5.59 -5.19 43.03
CA ILE A 427 5.71 -5.21 41.57
C ILE A 427 6.55 -6.43 41.19
N VAL A 428 6.01 -7.30 40.33
CA VAL A 428 6.76 -8.46 39.83
C VAL A 428 7.82 -7.98 38.83
N GLU A 429 9.08 -8.36 39.04
CA GLU A 429 10.17 -8.05 38.12
C GLU A 429 9.92 -8.70 36.75
N ARG A 430 10.25 -7.98 35.66
CA ARG A 430 10.04 -8.45 34.28
C ARG A 430 11.35 -8.90 33.67
N GLN A 431 11.46 -10.18 33.34
CA GLN A 431 12.59 -10.69 32.57
C GLN A 431 12.41 -10.34 31.08
N LEU A 432 13.11 -9.30 30.62
CA LEU A 432 12.92 -8.74 29.27
C LEU A 432 13.79 -9.41 28.19
N LEU A 433 14.94 -9.97 28.57
CA LEU A 433 15.93 -10.46 27.62
C LEU A 433 15.33 -11.52 26.67
N LEU A 434 14.74 -12.58 27.23
CA LEU A 434 14.19 -13.69 26.43
C LEU A 434 13.01 -13.27 25.52
N PRO A 435 11.99 -12.53 25.99
CA PRO A 435 10.94 -12.02 25.11
C PRO A 435 11.46 -11.12 23.97
N VAL A 436 12.39 -10.22 24.27
CA VAL A 436 12.95 -9.29 23.27
C VAL A 436 13.79 -10.06 22.24
N THR A 437 14.65 -10.98 22.66
CA THR A 437 15.48 -11.76 21.72
C THR A 437 14.63 -12.60 20.78
N ILE A 438 13.54 -13.21 21.27
CA ILE A 438 12.62 -13.96 20.41
C ILE A 438 11.95 -13.05 19.39
N VAL A 439 11.42 -11.91 19.82
CA VAL A 439 10.73 -10.97 18.89
C VAL A 439 11.71 -10.43 17.85
N VAL A 440 12.92 -10.05 18.23
CA VAL A 440 13.96 -9.59 17.31
C VAL A 440 14.37 -10.72 16.34
N ALA A 441 14.55 -11.95 16.85
CA ALA A 441 14.91 -13.10 16.01
C ALA A 441 13.83 -13.44 14.98
N ILE A 442 12.54 -13.34 15.33
CA ILE A 442 11.43 -13.57 14.40
C ILE A 442 11.41 -12.49 13.30
N HIS A 443 11.64 -11.22 13.64
CA HIS A 443 11.73 -10.15 12.63
C HIS A 443 12.95 -10.34 11.73
N ALA A 444 14.10 -10.73 12.31
CA ALA A 444 15.30 -11.05 11.55
C ALA A 444 15.07 -12.23 10.57
N LEU A 445 14.31 -13.24 11.01
CA LEU A 445 13.94 -14.38 10.17
C LEU A 445 13.03 -13.99 8.99
N GLY A 446 12.27 -12.89 9.11
CA GLY A 446 11.46 -12.33 8.02
C GLY A 446 12.27 -11.86 6.81
N PHE A 447 13.57 -11.56 6.98
CA PHE A 447 14.44 -11.24 5.85
C PHE A 447 14.76 -12.46 4.96
N LEU A 448 14.63 -13.68 5.49
CA LEU A 448 14.86 -14.91 4.73
C LEU A 448 13.89 -15.05 3.55
N PRO A 449 12.55 -15.08 3.75
CA PRO A 449 11.62 -15.16 2.62
C PRO A 449 11.72 -13.95 1.69
N LEU A 450 11.99 -12.75 2.23
CA LEU A 450 12.22 -11.55 1.41
C LEU A 450 13.41 -11.74 0.47
N TYR A 451 14.53 -12.29 0.96
CA TYR A 451 15.68 -12.57 0.12
C TYR A 451 15.41 -13.70 -0.89
N LEU A 452 14.79 -14.80 -0.46
CA LEU A 452 14.51 -15.96 -1.31
C LEU A 452 13.59 -15.60 -2.47
N PHE A 453 12.42 -15.01 -2.21
CA PHE A 453 11.42 -14.76 -3.26
C PHE A 453 11.85 -13.68 -4.26
N ASN A 454 12.78 -12.79 -3.90
CA ASN A 454 13.28 -11.76 -4.82
C ASN A 454 14.48 -12.18 -5.66
N ASN A 455 15.19 -13.26 -5.29
CA ASN A 455 16.42 -13.68 -5.97
C ASN A 455 16.33 -15.05 -6.64
N LEU A 456 15.30 -15.84 -6.35
CA LEU A 456 15.11 -17.14 -6.99
C LEU A 456 14.48 -17.03 -8.38
N ASP A 457 14.85 -17.99 -9.24
CA ASP A 457 14.28 -18.14 -10.57
C ASP A 457 12.82 -18.61 -10.52
N LYS A 458 12.05 -18.26 -11.55
CA LYS A 458 10.62 -18.61 -11.70
C LYS A 458 10.31 -20.08 -11.38
N ALA A 459 11.15 -21.01 -11.85
CA ALA A 459 10.97 -22.44 -11.64
C ALA A 459 11.04 -22.86 -10.15
N ALA A 460 11.82 -22.13 -9.35
CA ALA A 460 12.00 -22.40 -7.93
C ALA A 460 10.96 -21.70 -7.04
N LEU A 461 10.34 -20.61 -7.50
CA LEU A 461 9.41 -19.81 -6.69
C LEU A 461 8.24 -20.62 -6.12
N THR A 462 7.55 -21.39 -6.97
CA THR A 462 6.39 -22.19 -6.55
C THR A 462 6.75 -23.29 -5.54
N PRO A 463 7.74 -24.18 -5.79
CA PRO A 463 8.09 -25.22 -4.81
C PRO A 463 8.64 -24.63 -3.51
N VAL A 464 9.45 -23.55 -3.58
CA VAL A 464 9.96 -22.87 -2.39
C VAL A 464 8.84 -22.20 -1.61
N PHE A 465 7.82 -21.63 -2.26
CA PHE A 465 6.65 -21.06 -1.61
C PHE A 465 5.88 -22.10 -0.78
N TYR A 466 5.59 -23.27 -1.35
CA TYR A 466 4.90 -24.34 -0.62
C TYR A 466 5.77 -24.92 0.50
N ALA A 467 7.07 -25.12 0.26
CA ALA A 467 8.01 -25.55 1.30
C ALA A 467 8.08 -24.53 2.45
N PHE A 468 8.15 -23.24 2.13
CA PHE A 468 8.15 -22.15 3.10
C PHE A 468 6.81 -22.03 3.83
N THR A 469 5.68 -22.32 3.18
CA THR A 469 4.35 -22.35 3.80
C THR A 469 4.26 -23.46 4.85
N VAL A 470 4.76 -24.66 4.53
CA VAL A 470 4.84 -25.77 5.50
C VAL A 470 5.79 -25.42 6.64
N PHE A 471 6.99 -24.91 6.33
CA PHE A 471 7.96 -24.45 7.33
C PHE A 471 7.36 -23.39 8.26
N SER A 472 6.74 -22.35 7.71
CA SER A 472 6.08 -21.27 8.46
C SER A 472 4.95 -21.79 9.35
N SER A 473 4.22 -22.81 8.91
CA SER A 473 3.13 -23.42 9.70
C SER A 473 3.64 -24.25 10.87
N LEU A 474 4.81 -24.89 10.71
CA LEU A 474 5.47 -25.72 11.73
C LEU A 474 6.39 -24.92 12.66
N LEU A 475 6.81 -23.72 12.26
CA LEU A 475 7.75 -22.90 13.02
C LEU A 475 7.23 -22.51 14.42
N PRO A 476 5.97 -22.09 14.64
CA PRO A 476 5.47 -21.74 15.96
C PRO A 476 5.51 -22.86 17.01
N PRO A 477 5.05 -24.11 16.74
CA PRO A 477 5.19 -25.20 17.70
C PRO A 477 6.67 -25.60 17.92
N VAL A 478 7.53 -25.50 16.90
CA VAL A 478 8.98 -25.75 17.04
C VAL A 478 9.62 -24.72 17.97
N ILE A 479 9.34 -23.43 17.79
CA ILE A 479 9.80 -22.36 18.70
C ILE A 479 9.30 -22.65 20.12
N SER A 480 8.02 -22.99 20.28
CA SER A 480 7.46 -23.29 21.60
C SER A 480 8.09 -24.53 22.26
N LEU A 481 8.55 -25.51 21.47
CA LEU A 481 9.29 -26.68 21.96
C LEU A 481 10.74 -26.31 22.35
N ALA A 482 11.41 -25.53 21.51
CA ALA A 482 12.79 -25.06 21.73
C ALA A 482 12.91 -24.15 22.97
N LEU A 483 11.82 -23.47 23.36
CA LEU A 483 11.78 -22.66 24.58
C LEU A 483 11.65 -23.50 25.86
N ARG A 484 11.17 -24.75 25.81
CA ARG A 484 11.00 -25.60 27.01
C ARG A 484 12.22 -25.68 27.95
N PRO A 485 13.47 -25.91 27.47
CA PRO A 485 14.64 -25.98 28.35
C PRO A 485 14.91 -24.67 29.11
N LEU A 486 14.45 -23.52 28.61
CA LEU A 486 14.58 -22.22 29.29
C LEU A 486 13.51 -21.98 30.37
N ALA A 487 12.62 -22.97 30.61
CA ALA A 487 11.50 -22.89 31.55
C ALA A 487 10.70 -21.56 31.49
N PRO A 488 10.20 -21.16 30.29
CA PRO A 488 9.56 -19.88 30.08
C PRO A 488 8.30 -19.77 30.93
N THR A 489 8.17 -18.66 31.65
CA THR A 489 6.99 -18.41 32.47
C THR A 489 5.83 -17.92 31.60
N ALA A 490 4.60 -17.99 32.13
CA ALA A 490 3.44 -17.34 31.51
C ALA A 490 3.66 -15.83 31.25
N GLN A 491 4.50 -15.19 32.05
CA GLN A 491 4.90 -13.79 31.89
C GLN A 491 5.73 -13.60 30.61
N THR A 492 6.65 -14.54 30.30
CA THR A 492 7.46 -14.53 29.07
C THR A 492 6.59 -14.49 27.81
N PHE A 493 5.61 -15.40 27.68
CA PHE A 493 4.71 -15.43 26.51
C PHE A 493 3.80 -14.19 26.42
N THR A 494 3.38 -13.66 27.57
CA THR A 494 2.61 -12.41 27.64
C THR A 494 3.45 -11.23 27.12
N LEU A 495 4.74 -11.17 27.50
CA LEU A 495 5.67 -10.14 27.04
C LEU A 495 6.02 -10.27 25.55
N ILE A 496 6.19 -11.50 25.02
CA ILE A 496 6.41 -11.73 23.57
C ILE A 496 5.26 -11.13 22.76
N LYS A 497 4.00 -11.43 23.14
CA LYS A 497 2.83 -10.85 22.47
C LYS A 497 2.74 -9.35 22.66
N SER A 498 3.02 -8.86 23.87
CA SER A 498 3.04 -7.43 24.16
C SER A 498 3.97 -6.68 23.20
N PHE A 499 5.21 -7.14 23.05
CA PHE A 499 6.19 -6.50 22.17
C PHE A 499 5.85 -6.67 20.69
N SER A 500 5.37 -7.84 20.28
CA SER A 500 4.95 -8.08 18.90
C SER A 500 3.77 -7.17 18.49
N LEU A 501 2.74 -7.05 19.34
CA LEU A 501 1.59 -6.18 19.07
C LEU A 501 1.97 -4.69 19.13
N LEU A 502 2.91 -4.30 19.99
CA LEU A 502 3.41 -2.94 20.04
C LEU A 502 4.12 -2.56 18.73
N LEU A 503 5.00 -3.43 18.22
CA LEU A 503 5.68 -3.22 16.94
C LEU A 503 4.68 -3.22 15.77
N LEU A 504 3.73 -4.16 15.76
CA LEU A 504 2.68 -4.20 14.74
C LEU A 504 1.85 -2.90 14.73
N GLY A 505 1.41 -2.44 15.90
CA GLY A 505 0.66 -1.19 16.04
C GLY A 505 1.47 0.03 15.58
N LEU A 506 2.76 0.08 15.93
CA LEU A 506 3.68 1.12 15.46
C LEU A 506 3.80 1.12 13.94
N PHE A 507 4.16 -0.02 13.35
CA PHE A 507 4.36 -0.15 11.90
C PHE A 507 3.08 0.16 11.11
N LEU A 508 1.92 -0.34 11.55
CA LEU A 508 0.65 -0.07 10.86
C LEU A 508 0.23 1.39 10.99
N SER A 509 0.49 2.04 12.14
CA SER A 509 0.20 3.46 12.31
C SER A 509 1.08 4.31 11.38
N THR A 510 2.38 4.04 11.30
CA THR A 510 3.28 4.74 10.38
C THR A 510 2.97 4.42 8.92
N LEU A 511 2.58 3.17 8.63
CA LEU A 511 2.24 2.76 7.28
C LEU A 511 0.95 3.42 6.80
N ALA A 512 -0.03 3.60 7.68
CA ALA A 512 -1.31 4.22 7.33
C ALA A 512 -1.18 5.68 6.83
N THR A 513 -0.10 6.38 7.18
CA THR A 513 0.18 7.73 6.67
C THR A 513 0.82 7.75 5.29
N ILE A 514 1.41 6.64 4.84
CA ILE A 514 2.11 6.53 3.56
C ILE A 514 1.28 5.70 2.56
N ASN A 515 0.82 4.52 2.99
CA ASN A 515 -0.07 3.64 2.24
C ASN A 515 -1.20 3.17 3.17
N PHE A 516 -2.28 3.96 3.17
CA PHE A 516 -3.50 3.67 3.94
C PHE A 516 -4.06 2.28 3.62
N SER A 517 -4.14 1.95 2.33
CA SER A 517 -4.80 0.74 1.85
C SER A 517 -4.09 -0.53 2.33
N LEU A 518 -2.76 -0.57 2.25
CA LEU A 518 -1.95 -1.68 2.75
C LEU A 518 -2.05 -1.81 4.27
N SER A 519 -1.97 -0.70 5.00
CA SER A 519 -2.12 -0.70 6.46
C SER A 519 -3.49 -1.18 6.91
N PHE A 520 -4.56 -0.71 6.24
CA PHE A 520 -5.93 -1.08 6.57
C PHE A 520 -6.18 -2.58 6.34
N VAL A 521 -5.77 -3.12 5.18
CA VAL A 521 -5.94 -4.53 4.84
C VAL A 521 -5.15 -5.43 5.80
N ILE A 522 -3.85 -5.16 5.99
CA ILE A 522 -3.01 -5.96 6.90
C ILE A 522 -3.48 -5.81 8.35
N GLY A 523 -3.88 -4.60 8.75
CA GLY A 523 -4.45 -4.33 10.06
C GLY A 523 -5.69 -5.18 10.32
N LEU A 524 -6.63 -5.22 9.38
CA LEU A 524 -7.86 -6.02 9.49
C LEU A 524 -7.55 -7.52 9.59
N LEU A 525 -6.63 -8.03 8.76
CA LEU A 525 -6.19 -9.43 8.81
C LEU A 525 -5.44 -9.78 10.10
N SER A 526 -4.80 -8.79 10.73
CA SER A 526 -4.04 -8.97 11.97
C SER A 526 -4.87 -8.81 13.24
N VAL A 527 -6.10 -8.26 13.18
CA VAL A 527 -6.99 -8.07 14.35
C VAL A 527 -7.11 -9.32 15.22
N PRO A 528 -7.28 -10.55 14.66
CA PRO A 528 -7.41 -11.74 15.48
C PRO A 528 -6.18 -12.05 16.36
N PHE A 529 -4.98 -11.55 16.00
CA PHE A 529 -3.76 -11.71 16.80
C PHE A 529 -3.89 -11.07 18.19
N THR A 530 -4.66 -9.98 18.28
CA THR A 530 -4.99 -9.28 19.53
C THR A 530 -5.72 -10.21 20.51
N PHE A 531 -6.60 -11.07 20.02
CA PHE A 531 -7.53 -11.86 20.84
C PHE A 531 -7.08 -13.30 21.12
N THR A 532 -5.94 -13.73 20.58
CA THR A 532 -5.38 -15.06 20.88
C THR A 532 -5.14 -15.22 22.38
N ARG A 533 -5.69 -16.29 22.98
CA ARG A 533 -5.57 -16.56 24.42
C ARG A 533 -4.54 -17.66 24.67
N PHE A 534 -3.57 -17.39 25.52
CA PHE A 534 -2.42 -18.30 25.70
C PHE A 534 -2.57 -19.35 26.79
N LEU A 535 -3.39 -19.12 27.81
CA LEU A 535 -3.10 -19.74 29.11
C LEU A 535 -4.20 -20.64 29.69
N LYS A 536 -5.37 -20.77 29.04
CA LYS A 536 -6.48 -21.60 29.58
C LYS A 536 -7.28 -22.34 28.51
N ALA A 537 -6.69 -22.60 27.35
CA ALA A 537 -7.39 -23.26 26.25
C ALA A 537 -7.14 -24.78 26.26
N GLY A 538 -8.21 -25.56 26.10
CA GLY A 538 -8.13 -27.01 25.88
C GLY A 538 -7.42 -27.34 24.56
N ILE A 539 -7.02 -28.60 24.35
CA ILE A 539 -6.27 -28.97 23.14
C ILE A 539 -7.08 -28.73 21.85
N PHE A 540 -8.40 -28.96 21.90
CA PHE A 540 -9.32 -28.68 20.80
C PHE A 540 -9.39 -27.18 20.48
N GLU A 541 -9.53 -26.34 21.51
CA GLU A 541 -9.55 -24.88 21.34
C GLU A 541 -8.22 -24.36 20.75
N ARG A 542 -7.09 -24.94 21.16
CA ARG A 542 -5.77 -24.59 20.59
C ARG A 542 -5.67 -24.94 19.11
N ILE A 543 -6.14 -26.14 18.72
CA ILE A 543 -6.17 -26.56 17.32
C ILE A 543 -7.09 -25.64 16.51
N LEU A 544 -8.26 -25.29 17.06
CA LEU A 544 -9.19 -24.36 16.42
C LEU A 544 -8.57 -22.96 16.23
N PHE A 545 -8.00 -22.38 17.29
CA PHE A 545 -7.33 -21.08 17.20
C PHE A 545 -6.14 -21.10 16.25
N TRP A 546 -5.36 -22.18 16.26
CA TRP A 546 -4.27 -22.39 15.32
C TRP A 546 -4.79 -22.39 13.88
N GLY A 547 -5.82 -23.19 13.57
CA GLY A 547 -6.42 -23.22 12.24
C GLY A 547 -6.95 -21.86 11.77
N VAL A 548 -7.62 -21.10 12.65
CA VAL A 548 -8.10 -19.74 12.31
C VAL A 548 -6.94 -18.79 12.00
N ILE A 549 -5.88 -18.81 12.81
CA ILE A 549 -4.71 -17.96 12.59
C ILE A 549 -3.96 -18.38 11.31
N GLN A 550 -3.92 -19.68 10.97
CA GLN A 550 -3.32 -20.16 9.72
C GLN A 550 -3.98 -19.56 8.47
N VAL A 551 -5.30 -19.40 8.49
CA VAL A 551 -6.04 -18.75 7.38
C VAL A 551 -5.64 -17.29 7.20
N LEU A 552 -5.23 -16.63 8.28
CA LEU A 552 -4.77 -15.23 8.30
C LEU A 552 -3.26 -15.10 8.07
N SER A 553 -2.61 -16.17 7.62
CA SER A 553 -1.19 -16.12 7.26
C SER A 553 -0.99 -15.33 5.97
N PRO A 554 0.15 -14.64 5.82
CA PRO A 554 0.51 -14.01 4.56
C PRO A 554 0.53 -14.97 3.37
N MET A 555 0.90 -16.24 3.62
CA MET A 555 0.96 -17.27 2.58
C MET A 555 -0.45 -17.65 2.10
N MET A 556 -1.39 -17.87 3.02
CA MET A 556 -2.77 -18.18 2.66
C MET A 556 -3.44 -17.00 1.96
N ALA A 557 -3.16 -15.77 2.39
CA ALA A 557 -3.69 -14.60 1.71
C ALA A 557 -3.17 -14.49 0.27
N LEU A 558 -1.87 -14.73 0.04
CA LEU A 558 -1.31 -14.75 -1.31
C LEU A 558 -1.96 -15.84 -2.19
N GLU A 559 -2.17 -17.04 -1.64
CA GLU A 559 -2.87 -18.15 -2.30
C GLU A 559 -4.34 -17.80 -2.63
N LEU A 560 -5.03 -17.10 -1.74
CA LEU A 560 -6.41 -16.64 -1.98
C LEU A 560 -6.46 -15.57 -3.09
N VAL A 561 -5.51 -14.64 -3.10
CA VAL A 561 -5.37 -13.64 -4.17
C VAL A 561 -5.07 -14.33 -5.50
N ALA A 562 -4.15 -15.30 -5.51
CA ALA A 562 -3.83 -16.12 -6.68
C ALA A 562 -5.06 -16.83 -7.25
N LYS A 563 -5.86 -17.46 -6.38
CA LYS A 563 -7.11 -18.11 -6.77
C LYS A 563 -8.16 -17.13 -7.27
N TYR A 564 -8.28 -15.96 -6.65
CA TYR A 564 -9.25 -14.95 -7.04
C TYR A 564 -8.99 -14.41 -8.46
N TRP A 565 -7.73 -14.24 -8.84
CA TRP A 565 -7.35 -13.82 -10.19
C TRP A 565 -7.10 -14.96 -11.18
N GLY A 566 -7.19 -16.22 -10.74
CA GLY A 566 -6.91 -17.37 -11.59
C GLY A 566 -5.46 -17.48 -12.05
N LEU A 567 -4.52 -16.88 -11.29
CA LEU A 567 -3.09 -16.87 -11.62
C LEU A 567 -2.32 -17.85 -10.73
N PRO A 568 -1.29 -18.55 -11.25
CA PRO A 568 -0.35 -19.30 -10.44
C PRO A 568 0.38 -18.39 -9.43
N VAL A 569 0.58 -18.87 -8.20
CA VAL A 569 1.32 -18.12 -7.16
C VAL A 569 2.74 -17.75 -7.62
N GLY A 570 3.39 -18.64 -8.38
CA GLY A 570 4.72 -18.36 -8.95
C GLY A 570 4.76 -17.12 -9.84
N ASP A 571 3.69 -16.84 -10.60
CA ASP A 571 3.61 -15.65 -11.45
C ASP A 571 3.42 -14.38 -10.60
N ILE A 572 2.65 -14.46 -9.51
CA ILE A 572 2.49 -13.33 -8.57
C ILE A 572 3.81 -13.04 -7.84
N LEU A 573 4.53 -14.08 -7.39
CA LEU A 573 5.83 -13.93 -6.76
C LEU A 573 6.88 -13.36 -7.73
N MET A 574 6.84 -13.78 -8.99
CA MET A 574 7.68 -13.25 -10.06
C MET A 574 7.38 -11.77 -10.31
N GLU A 575 6.11 -11.38 -10.39
CA GLU A 575 5.71 -9.97 -10.55
C GLU A 575 6.11 -9.13 -9.34
N ALA A 576 5.99 -9.68 -8.13
CA ALA A 576 6.45 -9.03 -6.92
C ALA A 576 7.98 -8.81 -6.96
N ALA A 577 8.75 -9.82 -7.38
CA ALA A 577 10.21 -9.75 -7.51
C ALA A 577 10.65 -8.75 -8.59
N PHE A 578 9.93 -8.70 -9.71
CA PHE A 578 10.10 -7.67 -10.73
C PHE A 578 9.83 -6.28 -10.14
N GLY A 579 8.71 -6.10 -9.43
CA GLY A 579 8.38 -4.85 -8.75
C GLY A 579 9.42 -4.42 -7.71
N TRP A 580 10.00 -5.35 -6.96
CA TRP A 580 11.08 -5.07 -6.01
C TRP A 580 12.34 -4.56 -6.71
N LYS A 581 12.77 -5.22 -7.80
CA LYS A 581 14.02 -4.90 -8.50
C LYS A 581 13.93 -3.70 -9.44
N VAL A 582 12.78 -3.50 -10.08
CA VAL A 582 12.60 -2.50 -11.16
C VAL A 582 11.83 -1.28 -10.65
N TRP A 583 10.71 -1.47 -9.96
CA TRP A 583 9.84 -0.37 -9.53
C TRP A 583 10.14 0.17 -8.12
N GLY A 584 10.99 -0.51 -7.34
CA GLY A 584 11.19 -0.18 -5.93
C GLY A 584 9.93 -0.43 -5.07
N MET A 585 9.14 -1.45 -5.43
CA MET A 585 7.97 -1.86 -4.65
C MET A 585 8.39 -2.40 -3.27
N TRP A 586 7.84 -1.89 -2.18
CA TRP A 586 8.16 -2.33 -0.82
C TRP A 586 7.04 -3.12 -0.12
N THR A 587 5.94 -3.44 -0.82
CA THR A 587 4.84 -4.27 -0.30
C THR A 587 5.34 -5.55 0.38
N GLN A 588 6.32 -6.24 -0.24
CA GLN A 588 6.92 -7.44 0.30
C GLN A 588 7.61 -7.24 1.66
N VAL A 589 8.22 -6.06 1.88
CA VAL A 589 8.87 -5.73 3.15
C VAL A 589 7.84 -5.65 4.28
N VAL A 590 6.64 -5.12 4.00
CA VAL A 590 5.56 -5.12 4.99
C VAL A 590 5.02 -6.53 5.21
N VAL A 591 4.81 -7.30 4.15
CA VAL A 591 4.31 -8.68 4.23
C VAL A 591 5.24 -9.55 5.08
N PHE A 592 6.54 -9.55 4.81
CA PHE A 592 7.51 -10.43 5.47
C PHE A 592 8.21 -9.82 6.68
N GLY A 593 8.33 -8.51 6.76
CA GLY A 593 8.98 -7.78 7.85
C GLY A 593 8.03 -7.29 8.95
N VAL A 594 6.73 -7.18 8.67
CA VAL A 594 5.73 -6.68 9.64
C VAL A 594 4.64 -7.72 9.92
N TRP A 595 3.95 -8.19 8.87
CA TRP A 595 2.80 -9.07 9.06
C TRP A 595 3.19 -10.50 9.43
N TRP A 596 4.12 -11.12 8.69
CA TRP A 596 4.59 -12.48 8.97
C TRP A 596 5.20 -12.65 10.38
N PRO A 597 6.06 -11.74 10.89
CA PRO A 597 6.60 -11.84 12.24
C PRO A 597 5.52 -11.74 13.32
N ALA A 598 4.55 -10.82 13.15
CA ALA A 598 3.43 -10.68 14.08
C ALA A 598 2.55 -11.94 14.11
N TRP A 599 2.33 -12.55 12.94
CA TRP A 599 1.61 -13.81 12.80
C TRP A 599 2.32 -14.97 13.51
N ILE A 600 3.65 -15.13 13.33
CA ILE A 600 4.43 -16.14 14.05
C ILE A 600 4.33 -15.94 15.57
N ALA A 601 4.57 -14.71 16.05
CA ALA A 601 4.54 -14.40 17.48
C ALA A 601 3.17 -14.67 18.11
N ALA A 602 2.08 -14.39 17.38
CA ALA A 602 0.71 -14.70 17.81
C ALA A 602 0.49 -16.22 17.97
N GLN A 603 1.07 -17.04 17.09
CA GLN A 603 0.97 -18.50 17.16
C GLN A 603 1.87 -19.14 18.22
N VAL A 604 3.07 -18.60 18.47
CA VAL A 604 4.01 -19.16 19.47
C VAL A 604 3.34 -19.30 20.84
N GLY A 605 2.55 -18.31 21.25
CA GLY A 605 1.86 -18.42 22.54
C GLY A 605 0.65 -19.37 22.54
N VAL A 606 0.03 -19.68 21.39
CA VAL A 606 -1.04 -20.71 21.29
C VAL A 606 -0.47 -22.10 21.63
N TRP A 607 0.77 -22.36 21.25
CA TRP A 607 1.47 -23.62 21.48
C TRP A 607 2.23 -23.70 22.82
N SER A 608 2.17 -22.64 23.63
CA SER A 608 2.92 -22.54 24.90
C SER A 608 2.68 -23.75 25.83
N PRO A 609 3.74 -24.34 26.45
CA PRO A 609 3.61 -25.48 27.33
C PRO A 609 2.79 -25.14 28.59
N LEU A 610 1.87 -26.02 28.98
CA LEU A 610 1.04 -25.90 30.19
C LEU A 610 1.79 -26.17 31.51
N SER A 611 3.08 -26.47 31.49
CA SER A 611 3.77 -27.00 32.67
C SER A 611 4.32 -25.89 33.56
N GLY A 612 3.54 -25.53 34.58
CA GLY A 612 3.96 -24.63 35.66
C GLY A 612 2.87 -24.28 36.68
N VAL A 613 1.63 -24.76 36.52
CA VAL A 613 0.75 -24.93 37.68
C VAL A 613 1.07 -26.31 38.22
N GLN A 614 1.87 -26.36 39.29
CA GLN A 614 2.05 -27.54 40.13
C GLN A 614 0.69 -28.18 40.40
N ARG A 615 0.48 -29.37 39.83
CA ARG A 615 -0.14 -30.44 40.61
C ARG A 615 1.02 -31.05 41.38
N ASP A 616 1.22 -30.55 42.58
CA ASP A 616 1.56 -31.25 43.82
C ASP A 616 1.45 -30.26 44.97
#